data_AF-A0A7S1XF50-F1
#
_entry.id   AF-A0A7S1XF50-F1
#
_cell.length_a   1.000
_cell.length_b   1.000
_cell.length_c   1.000
_cell.angle_alpha   90.00
_cell.angle_beta   90.00
_cell.angle_gamma   90.00
#
_symmetry.space_group_name_H-M   'P 1'
#
loop_
_entity.id
_entity.type
_entity.pdbx_description
1 polymer ?
#
loop_
_entity_poly.entity_id
_entity_poly.type
_entity_poly.pdbx_seq_one_letter_code
_entity_poly.pdbx_strand_id
1 'polypeptide(L)'
;MELLLRRCRKISFRRWISIHSVPRESSAVEEGSQSGGLRSALDLRDPGGDFVAARSRKRRIVYHHGPTNSGKTFGALQRLTEASTGAYAAPLRLLAFEAYEKMNRGGCYTDLVTGQETFRMPFATHVACTVE
;
A
#
# COMPACT_ATOMS: atom_id res chain seq x y z
N MET A 1 19.39 24.85 16.51
CA MET A 1 18.81 23.52 16.87
C MET A 1 17.78 23.10 15.82
N GLU A 2 17.97 23.45 14.55
CA GLU A 2 18.50 22.50 13.55
C GLU A 2 19.15 21.24 14.12
N LEU A 3 18.52 20.08 13.88
CA LEU A 3 19.11 18.75 13.60
C LEU A 3 18.12 17.64 13.99
N LEU A 4 17.11 17.37 13.14
CA LEU A 4 16.41 16.06 13.09
C LEU A 4 15.50 15.88 11.86
N LEU A 5 15.76 16.57 10.74
CA LEU A 5 14.95 16.50 9.52
C LEU A 5 15.56 15.65 8.38
N ARG A 6 16.53 14.78 8.67
CA ARG A 6 17.24 14.05 7.60
C ARG A 6 17.40 12.56 7.88
N ARG A 7 16.41 11.79 7.43
CA ARG A 7 16.60 10.52 6.66
C ARG A 7 15.24 9.87 6.33
N CYS A 8 14.48 10.49 5.45
CA CYS A 8 13.48 9.74 4.69
C CYS A 8 14.10 9.45 3.32
N ARG A 9 14.69 8.26 3.14
CA ARG A 9 15.15 7.81 1.82
C ARG A 9 13.92 7.76 0.92
N LYS A 10 13.87 8.64 -0.07
CA LYS A 10 12.86 8.69 -1.13
C LYS A 10 12.72 7.28 -1.71
N ILE A 11 11.67 6.57 -1.31
CA ILE A 11 11.19 5.43 -2.09
C ILE A 11 10.43 6.09 -3.23
N SER A 12 10.99 6.01 -4.44
CA SER A 12 10.30 6.50 -5.64
C SER A 12 8.97 5.76 -5.75
N PHE A 13 7.87 6.52 -5.67
CA PHE A 13 6.49 6.05 -5.69
C PHE A 13 6.17 5.22 -6.95
N ARG A 14 6.85 5.50 -8.07
CA ARG A 14 6.84 4.68 -9.30
C ARG A 14 7.18 3.20 -9.03
N ARG A 15 8.04 2.91 -8.06
CA ARG A 15 8.43 1.53 -7.71
C ARG A 15 7.36 0.80 -6.91
N TRP A 16 6.41 1.49 -6.26
CA TRP A 16 5.34 0.86 -5.47
C TRP A 16 4.20 0.37 -6.36
N ILE A 17 3.81 1.12 -7.39
CA ILE A 17 2.84 0.66 -8.41
C ILE A 17 3.43 -0.48 -9.26
N SER A 18 4.73 -0.42 -9.58
CA SER A 18 5.45 -1.51 -10.26
C SER A 18 5.71 -2.76 -9.40
N ILE A 19 5.25 -2.82 -8.15
CA ILE A 19 5.26 -4.10 -7.39
C ILE A 19 4.27 -5.12 -8.02
N HIS A 20 3.38 -4.70 -8.92
CA HIS A 20 2.53 -5.61 -9.72
C HIS A 20 3.23 -6.33 -10.88
N SER A 21 4.53 -6.12 -11.08
CA SER A 21 5.34 -6.97 -11.97
C SER A 21 6.36 -7.75 -11.13
N VAL A 22 5.87 -8.73 -10.37
CA VAL A 22 6.71 -9.81 -9.83
C VAL A 22 7.39 -10.47 -11.04
N PRO A 23 8.73 -10.60 -11.08
CA PRO A 23 9.38 -11.40 -12.11
C PRO A 23 8.86 -12.83 -11.99
N ARG A 24 8.16 -13.34 -13.01
CA ARG A 24 7.88 -14.77 -13.13
C ARG A 24 9.22 -15.47 -13.34
N GLU A 25 9.77 -16.04 -12.28
CA GLU A 25 10.93 -16.90 -12.34
C GLU A 25 10.53 -18.16 -13.13
N SER A 26 11.06 -18.30 -14.34
CA SER A 26 10.85 -19.47 -15.18
C SER A 26 11.77 -20.59 -14.73
N SER A 27 11.35 -21.37 -13.74
CA SER A 27 12.01 -22.63 -13.40
C SER A 27 11.40 -23.76 -14.23
N ALA A 28 12.23 -24.36 -15.07
CA ALA A 28 11.94 -25.57 -15.84
C ALA A 28 11.40 -26.69 -14.94
N VAL A 29 10.41 -27.43 -15.45
CA VAL A 29 9.75 -28.53 -14.77
C VAL A 29 10.50 -29.82 -15.10
N GLU A 30 11.19 -30.41 -14.12
CA GLU A 30 11.63 -31.81 -14.19
C GLU A 30 10.50 -32.71 -13.63
N GLU A 31 10.04 -33.64 -14.47
CA GLU A 31 8.99 -34.60 -14.15
C GLU A 31 9.53 -35.72 -13.24
N GLY A 32 9.21 -35.64 -11.94
CA GLY A 32 9.46 -36.72 -10.98
C GLY A 32 8.56 -36.63 -9.75
N SER A 33 7.70 -37.64 -9.55
CA SER A 33 6.89 -37.94 -8.34
C SER A 33 6.30 -36.71 -7.58
N GLN A 34 5.29 -36.09 -8.17
CA GLN A 34 4.72 -34.77 -7.84
C GLN A 34 3.81 -34.68 -6.59
N SER A 35 4.15 -35.28 -5.45
CA SER A 35 3.40 -35.04 -4.19
C SER A 35 4.12 -34.08 -3.24
N GLY A 36 5.45 -34.01 -3.29
CA GLY A 36 6.26 -33.10 -2.47
C GLY A 36 6.25 -31.65 -2.97
N GLY A 37 6.32 -31.44 -4.29
CA GLY A 37 6.41 -30.10 -4.89
C GLY A 37 5.14 -29.25 -4.75
N LEU A 38 3.96 -29.87 -4.86
CA LEU A 38 2.70 -29.16 -4.58
C LEU A 38 2.59 -28.74 -3.12
N ARG A 39 3.07 -29.58 -2.19
CA ARG A 39 3.05 -29.27 -0.75
C ARG A 39 3.91 -28.07 -0.42
N SER A 40 5.10 -27.95 -1.01
CA SER A 40 5.96 -26.78 -0.82
C SER A 40 5.41 -25.52 -1.49
N ALA A 41 4.82 -25.65 -2.69
CA ALA A 41 4.24 -24.51 -3.40
C ALA A 41 2.98 -23.95 -2.73
N LEU A 42 2.27 -24.77 -1.95
CA LEU A 42 1.06 -24.40 -1.22
C LEU A 42 1.31 -24.18 0.28
N ASP A 43 2.57 -24.08 0.70
CA ASP A 43 2.92 -23.83 2.09
C ASP A 43 2.73 -22.35 2.46
N LEU A 44 1.57 -22.01 3.01
CA LEU A 44 1.17 -20.65 3.40
C LEU A 44 1.36 -20.37 4.90
N ARG A 45 2.23 -21.10 5.60
CA ARG A 45 2.38 -21.00 7.06
C ARG A 45 3.07 -19.72 7.53
N ASP A 46 3.87 -19.07 6.69
CA ASP A 46 4.50 -17.77 6.99
C ASP A 46 4.19 -16.72 5.90
N PRO A 47 2.95 -16.22 5.85
CA PRO A 47 2.60 -15.14 4.91
C PRO A 47 3.34 -13.83 5.25
N GLY A 48 3.93 -13.73 6.44
CA GLY A 48 4.73 -12.57 6.83
C GLY A 48 6.08 -12.52 6.13
N GLY A 49 6.66 -13.69 5.85
CA GLY A 49 7.92 -13.90 5.15
C GLY A 49 7.89 -13.43 3.69
N ASP A 50 6.75 -13.57 3.02
CA ASP A 50 6.57 -13.15 1.62
C ASP A 50 6.81 -11.64 1.40
N PHE A 51 6.66 -10.83 2.45
CA PHE A 51 6.81 -9.37 2.39
C PHE A 51 8.19 -8.88 2.87
N VAL A 52 9.28 -9.47 2.36
CA VAL A 52 10.67 -9.15 2.75
C VAL A 52 10.97 -7.64 2.72
N ALA A 53 10.54 -6.95 1.66
CA ALA A 53 10.76 -5.50 1.51
C ALA A 53 10.03 -4.65 2.56
N ALA A 54 8.87 -5.11 3.04
CA ALA A 54 8.14 -4.44 4.11
C ALA A 54 8.74 -4.77 5.49
N ARG A 55 9.24 -5.99 5.67
CA ARG A 55 9.85 -6.47 6.93
C ARG A 55 11.25 -5.88 7.17
N SER A 56 12.00 -5.56 6.12
CA SER A 56 13.32 -4.92 6.23
C SER A 56 13.27 -3.44 6.65
N ARG A 57 12.09 -2.81 6.68
CA ARG A 57 11.91 -1.42 7.11
C ARG A 57 11.42 -1.35 8.55
N LYS A 58 11.95 -0.40 9.33
CA LYS A 58 11.37 -0.05 10.64
C LYS A 58 9.98 0.55 10.43
N ARG A 59 8.94 -0.16 10.87
CA ARG A 59 7.53 0.26 10.75
C ARG A 59 6.94 0.47 12.14
N ARG A 60 6.03 1.43 12.25
CA ARG A 60 5.24 1.69 13.45
C ARG A 60 3.77 1.47 13.11
N ILE A 61 3.11 0.58 13.84
CA ILE A 61 1.69 0.28 13.68
C ILE A 61 0.93 1.13 14.70
N VAL A 62 -0.05 1.89 14.23
CA VAL A 62 -0.96 2.67 15.07
C VAL A 62 -2.36 2.16 14.83
N TYR A 63 -2.99 1.65 15.89
CA TYR A 63 -4.35 1.14 15.82
C TYR A 63 -5.32 2.16 16.42
N HIS A 64 -6.19 2.72 15.57
CA HIS A 64 -7.23 3.66 15.98
C HIS A 64 -8.51 2.90 16.34
N HIS A 65 -8.65 2.54 17.63
CA HIS A 65 -9.82 1.80 18.13
C HIS A 65 -10.97 2.73 18.54
N GLY A 66 -12.21 2.25 18.41
CA GLY A 66 -13.42 2.99 18.83
C GLY A 66 -14.67 2.58 18.04
N PRO A 67 -15.87 2.96 18.51
CA PRO A 67 -17.14 2.69 17.82
C PRO A 67 -17.24 3.44 16.50
N THR A 68 -18.18 3.06 15.62
CA THR A 68 -18.43 3.81 14.37
C THR A 68 -18.75 5.28 14.66
N ASN A 69 -18.45 6.17 13.69
CA ASN A 69 -18.66 7.62 13.81
C ASN A 69 -17.89 8.35 14.93
N SER A 70 -16.83 7.77 15.48
CA SER A 70 -16.00 8.37 16.54
C SER A 70 -14.81 9.22 16.03
N GLY A 71 -14.79 9.63 14.76
CA GLY A 71 -13.71 10.45 14.18
C GLY A 71 -12.37 9.73 13.97
N LYS A 72 -12.27 8.42 14.19
CA LYS A 72 -11.02 7.64 14.02
C LYS A 72 -10.39 7.76 12.63
N THR A 73 -11.20 7.67 11.58
CA THR A 73 -10.75 7.79 10.19
C THR A 73 -10.26 9.20 9.87
N PHE A 74 -10.89 10.22 10.47
CA PHE A 74 -10.54 11.61 10.24
C PHE A 74 -9.10 11.91 10.69
N GLY A 75 -8.73 11.51 11.91
CA GLY A 75 -7.37 11.72 12.43
C GLY A 75 -6.31 10.98 11.61
N ALA A 76 -6.60 9.76 11.16
CA ALA A 76 -5.69 9.00 10.31
C ALA A 76 -5.50 9.66 8.93
N LEU A 77 -6.60 10.15 8.32
CA LEU A 77 -6.56 10.81 7.02
C LEU A 77 -5.85 12.17 7.08
N GLN A 78 -6.03 12.95 8.15
CA GLN A 78 -5.30 14.19 8.36
C GLN A 78 -3.79 13.93 8.43
N ARG A 79 -3.38 12.93 9.22
CA ARG A 79 -1.98 12.53 9.31
C ARG A 79 -1.42 12.06 7.96
N LEU A 80 -2.26 11.40 7.15
CA LEU A 80 -1.90 11.01 5.79
C LEU A 80 -1.65 12.24 4.91
N THR A 81 -2.54 13.24 4.93
CA THR A 81 -2.40 14.45 4.09
C THR A 81 -1.17 15.29 4.43
N GLU A 82 -0.70 15.25 5.68
CA GLU A 82 0.53 15.92 6.12
C GLU A 82 1.82 15.17 5.73
N ALA A 83 1.70 13.89 5.33
CA ALA A 83 2.85 13.09 4.96
C ALA A 83 3.39 13.51 3.59
N SER A 84 4.69 13.28 3.35
CA SER A 84 5.27 13.57 2.03
C SER A 84 4.73 12.66 0.93
N THR A 85 4.35 11.44 1.29
CA THR A 85 3.80 10.40 0.41
C THR A 85 2.99 9.42 1.25
N GLY A 86 1.92 8.86 0.71
CA GLY A 86 1.17 7.84 1.41
C GLY A 86 0.08 7.18 0.59
N ALA A 87 -0.56 6.16 1.17
CA ALA A 87 -1.64 5.42 0.54
C ALA A 87 -2.82 5.29 1.51
N TYR A 88 -4.03 5.48 0.99
CA TYR A 88 -5.28 5.19 1.66
C TYR A 88 -5.93 3.97 1.01
N ALA A 89 -6.00 2.85 1.73
CA ALA A 89 -6.66 1.63 1.28
C ALA A 89 -8.06 1.54 1.91
N ALA A 90 -9.08 1.65 1.09
CA ALA A 90 -10.48 1.66 1.51
C ALA A 90 -11.15 0.31 1.27
N PRO A 91 -12.11 -0.11 2.11
CA PRO A 91 -12.86 -1.36 1.90
C PRO A 91 -13.94 -1.24 0.83
N LEU A 92 -14.25 -0.03 0.35
CA LEU A 92 -15.30 0.20 -0.63
C LEU A 92 -14.86 1.22 -1.68
N ARG A 93 -15.25 0.92 -2.93
CA ARG A 93 -15.58 1.85 -4.02
C ARG A 93 -15.64 3.32 -3.62
N LEU A 94 -16.79 3.61 -3.02
CA LEU A 94 -17.23 4.95 -2.67
C LEU A 94 -16.28 5.64 -1.67
N LEU A 95 -15.71 4.88 -0.74
CA LEU A 95 -14.81 5.43 0.27
C LEU A 95 -13.42 5.78 -0.29
N ALA A 96 -12.92 5.00 -1.25
CA ALA A 96 -11.69 5.34 -1.97
C ALA A 96 -11.89 6.64 -2.77
N PHE A 97 -13.05 6.77 -3.44
CA PHE A 97 -13.40 7.97 -4.18
C PHE A 97 -13.57 9.20 -3.27
N GLU A 98 -14.28 9.07 -2.14
CA GLU A 98 -14.45 10.16 -1.16
C GLU A 98 -13.10 10.67 -0.64
N ALA A 99 -12.17 9.76 -0.32
CA ALA A 99 -10.83 10.14 0.12
C ALA A 99 -10.03 10.83 -1.00
N TYR A 100 -10.07 10.30 -2.23
CA TYR A 100 -9.45 10.92 -3.40
C TYR A 100 -9.93 12.35 -3.61
N GLU A 101 -11.24 12.59 -3.61
CA GLU A 101 -11.81 13.93 -3.79
C GLU A 101 -11.41 14.86 -2.64
N LYS A 102 -11.52 14.39 -1.40
CA LYS A 102 -11.20 15.20 -0.22
C LYS A 102 -9.74 15.61 -0.19
N MET A 103 -8.82 14.70 -0.51
CA MET A 103 -7.38 14.97 -0.52
C MET A 103 -7.01 15.93 -1.65
N ASN A 104 -7.50 15.72 -2.88
CA ASN A 104 -7.22 16.62 -4.00
C ASN A 104 -7.82 18.02 -3.78
N ARG A 105 -9.05 18.12 -3.23
CA ARG A 105 -9.66 19.40 -2.84
C ARG A 105 -8.86 20.12 -1.75
N GLY A 106 -8.20 19.37 -0.88
CA GLY A 106 -7.27 19.87 0.14
C GLY A 106 -5.88 20.21 -0.38
N GLY A 107 -5.63 20.17 -1.70
CA GLY A 107 -4.33 20.47 -2.30
C GLY A 107 -3.31 19.33 -2.23
N CYS A 108 -3.74 18.13 -1.82
CA CYS A 108 -2.90 16.94 -1.78
C CYS A 108 -3.11 16.12 -3.07
N TYR A 109 -2.16 16.23 -4.00
CA TYR A 109 -2.20 15.51 -5.28
C TYR A 109 -2.23 14.00 -5.05
N THR A 110 -3.37 13.39 -5.36
CA THR A 110 -3.68 12.00 -5.02
C THR A 110 -4.21 11.27 -6.24
N ASP A 111 -3.64 10.12 -6.58
CA ASP A 111 -4.19 9.19 -7.58
C ASP A 111 -5.39 8.43 -7.01
N LEU A 112 -6.33 8.01 -7.87
CA LEU A 112 -7.37 7.02 -7.52
C LEU A 112 -7.09 5.71 -8.27
N VAL A 113 -7.02 4.60 -7.56
CA VAL A 113 -6.84 3.26 -8.14
C VAL A 113 -7.86 2.30 -7.57
N THR A 114 -8.79 1.84 -8.39
CA THR A 114 -9.76 0.81 -8.03
C THR A 114 -9.71 -0.31 -9.07
N GLY A 115 -10.36 -1.45 -8.80
CA GLY A 115 -10.45 -2.53 -9.78
C GLY A 115 -11.16 -2.16 -11.09
N GLN A 116 -11.98 -1.09 -11.09
CA GLN A 116 -12.80 -0.67 -12.23
C GLN A 116 -12.28 0.59 -12.90
N GLU A 117 -11.74 1.52 -12.11
CA GLU A 117 -11.39 2.87 -12.55
C GLU A 117 -10.03 3.26 -11.99
N THR A 118 -9.23 3.96 -12.80
CA THR A 118 -7.95 4.53 -12.39
C THR A 118 -7.85 5.96 -12.89
N PHE A 119 -7.64 6.91 -11.98
CA PHE A 119 -7.39 8.32 -12.29
C PHE A 119 -5.99 8.69 -11.81
N ARG A 120 -5.18 9.21 -12.74
CA ARG A 120 -3.79 9.60 -12.47
C ARG A 120 -3.68 11.12 -12.48
N MET A 121 -3.20 11.67 -11.38
CA MET A 121 -2.93 13.09 -11.26
C MET A 121 -1.45 13.35 -11.54
N PRO A 122 -1.10 14.39 -12.34
CA PRO A 122 0.28 14.79 -12.50
C PRO A 122 0.91 15.08 -11.13
N PHE A 123 2.11 14.52 -10.90
CA PHE A 123 2.89 14.71 -9.66
C PHE A 123 2.22 14.21 -8.38
N ALA A 124 1.28 13.26 -8.47
CA ALA A 124 0.66 12.65 -7.30
C ALA A 124 1.70 12.08 -6.33
N THR A 125 1.59 12.49 -5.08
CA THR A 125 2.41 11.98 -3.96
C THR A 125 1.65 10.93 -3.15
N HIS A 126 0.33 10.92 -3.29
CA HIS A 126 -0.57 10.04 -2.57
C HIS A 126 -1.40 9.18 -3.51
N VAL A 127 -1.99 8.11 -2.96
CA VAL A 127 -2.96 7.28 -3.66
C VAL A 127 -4.11 6.95 -2.73
N ALA A 128 -5.34 7.04 -3.24
CA ALA A 128 -6.50 6.41 -2.66
C ALA A 128 -6.85 5.19 -3.50
N CYS A 129 -7.05 4.04 -2.87
CA CYS A 129 -7.33 2.80 -3.56
C CYS A 129 -8.30 1.90 -2.80
N THR A 130 -8.81 0.89 -3.49
CA THR A 130 -9.40 -0.29 -2.83
C THR A 130 -8.28 -1.14 -2.21
N VAL A 131 -8.60 -2.02 -1.26
CA VAL A 131 -7.59 -2.79 -0.51
C VAL A 131 -7.05 -3.98 -1.30
N GLU A 132 -7.84 -4.46 -2.25
CA GLU A 132 -7.55 -5.49 -3.25
C GLU A 132 -6.50 -5.04 -4.26
#